data_AF-A0A9D8J2W7-F1
#
_entry.id   AF-A0A9D8J2W7-F1
#
_cell.length_a   1.000
_cell.length_b   1.000
_cell.length_c   1.000
_cell.angle_alpha   90.00
_cell.angle_beta   90.00
_cell.angle_gamma   90.00
#
_symmetry.space_group_name_H-M   'P 1'
#
loop_
_entity.id
_entity.type
_entity.pdbx_description
1 polymer ?
#
loop_
_entity_poly.entity_id
_entity_poly.type
_entity_poly.pdbx_seq_one_letter_code
_entity_poly.pdbx_strand_id
1 'polypeptide(L)'
;RRVRQSGYSGLFIRVFGSDAFADPVRAFDNIAHAIAAFERTAVFGQYTSKFDAVIAGRVGFTELERKGEEVFLQMGCADCHPLRPVGGGTPQPGTDFSYHNIGVPKNPENRFYRMDADLNPAGGDFVDAGLGGVFPEGSKDRADQWGKHKTPSLRNVALTAPYGHNGYFNTLRGVVEFYSTRDLKQCREKQGAPIELSEEQALRDGCWPAPEVAANVDREIRGGGVAMGRMGLAPEEIDAVVAFLKTLTDGWRPSLRF
;
A
#
# COMPACT_ATOMS: atom_id res chain seq x y z
N ARG A 1 23.42 -23.36 -3.89
CA ARG A 1 23.81 -24.45 -2.95
C ARG A 1 22.64 -24.93 -2.10
N ARG A 2 21.89 -24.05 -1.41
CA ARG A 2 20.77 -24.44 -0.53
C ARG A 2 19.71 -25.34 -1.20
N VAL A 3 19.18 -24.96 -2.37
CA VAL A 3 18.17 -25.77 -3.09
C VAL A 3 18.70 -27.14 -3.54
N ARG A 4 19.95 -27.20 -4.03
CA ARG A 4 20.59 -28.46 -4.47
C ARG A 4 20.72 -29.48 -3.33
N GLN A 5 20.91 -29.01 -2.10
CA GLN A 5 21.09 -29.85 -0.90
C GLN A 5 19.79 -30.10 -0.13
N SER A 6 18.66 -29.52 -0.56
CA SER A 6 17.38 -29.70 0.11
C SER A 6 16.57 -30.83 -0.54
N GLY A 7 15.46 -31.21 0.10
CA GLY A 7 14.48 -32.14 -0.48
C GLY A 7 13.84 -31.66 -1.78
N TYR A 8 13.98 -30.38 -2.15
CA TYR A 8 13.46 -29.83 -3.41
C TYR A 8 14.32 -30.16 -4.62
N SER A 9 15.55 -30.64 -4.43
CA SER A 9 16.53 -30.86 -5.52
C SER A 9 15.96 -31.72 -6.66
N GLY A 10 15.30 -32.83 -6.35
CA GLY A 10 14.69 -33.70 -7.35
C GLY A 10 13.54 -33.05 -8.12
N LEU A 11 12.68 -32.28 -7.43
CA LEU A 11 11.59 -31.53 -8.07
C LEU A 11 12.14 -30.43 -8.99
N PHE A 12 13.19 -29.75 -8.55
CA PHE A 12 13.83 -28.69 -9.31
C PHE A 12 14.47 -29.21 -10.60
N ILE A 13 15.17 -30.35 -10.53
CA ILE A 13 15.72 -31.05 -11.71
C ILE A 13 14.60 -31.52 -12.64
N ARG A 14 13.47 -31.99 -12.11
CA ARG A 14 12.34 -32.44 -12.92
C ARG A 14 11.74 -31.32 -13.77
N VAL A 15 11.74 -30.08 -13.27
CA VAL A 15 11.18 -28.90 -13.98
C VAL A 15 12.22 -28.26 -14.91
N PHE A 16 13.46 -28.09 -14.44
CA PHE A 16 14.47 -27.29 -15.12
C PHE A 16 15.60 -28.08 -15.78
N GLY A 17 15.55 -29.42 -15.72
CA GLY A 17 16.53 -30.31 -16.36
C GLY A 17 17.64 -30.81 -15.43
N SER A 18 18.37 -31.83 -15.87
CA SER A 18 19.48 -32.44 -15.12
C SER A 18 20.65 -31.48 -14.84
N ASP A 19 20.80 -30.45 -15.66
CA ASP A 19 21.81 -29.41 -15.54
C ASP A 19 21.30 -28.16 -14.79
N ALA A 20 20.13 -28.21 -14.14
CA ALA A 20 19.51 -27.08 -13.44
C ALA A 20 20.39 -26.41 -12.38
N PHE A 21 21.43 -27.10 -11.89
CA PHE A 21 22.40 -26.59 -10.91
C PHE A 21 23.82 -26.38 -11.44
N ALA A 22 24.04 -26.55 -12.75
CA ALA A 22 25.36 -26.43 -13.36
C ALA A 22 25.89 -24.98 -13.32
N ASP A 23 25.00 -24.00 -13.50
CA ASP A 23 25.29 -22.58 -13.43
C ASP A 23 24.51 -21.93 -12.25
N PRO A 24 25.19 -21.30 -11.28
CA PRO A 24 24.53 -20.65 -10.15
C PRO A 24 23.63 -19.48 -10.55
N VAL A 25 23.92 -18.74 -11.63
CA VAL A 25 23.09 -17.62 -12.09
C VAL A 25 21.77 -18.15 -12.64
N ARG A 26 21.83 -19.07 -13.61
CA ARG A 26 20.64 -19.74 -14.14
C ARG A 26 19.84 -20.47 -13.06
N ALA A 27 20.51 -21.11 -12.09
CA ALA A 27 19.83 -21.76 -10.98
C ALA A 27 19.05 -20.76 -10.10
N PHE A 28 19.59 -19.55 -9.92
CA PHE A 28 18.91 -18.47 -9.20
C PHE A 28 17.70 -17.95 -9.98
N ASP A 29 17.84 -17.74 -11.28
CA ASP A 29 16.72 -17.31 -12.16
C ASP A 29 15.59 -18.36 -12.17
N ASN A 30 15.93 -19.64 -12.21
CA ASN A 30 14.95 -20.72 -12.13
C ASN A 30 14.18 -20.73 -10.79
N ILE A 31 14.82 -20.34 -9.68
CA ILE A 31 14.11 -20.14 -8.40
C ILE A 31 13.12 -18.98 -8.54
N ALA A 32 13.53 -17.85 -9.12
CA ALA A 32 12.64 -16.71 -9.36
C ALA A 32 11.47 -17.09 -10.28
N HIS A 33 11.71 -17.86 -11.34
CA HIS A 33 10.66 -18.38 -12.22
C HIS A 33 9.65 -19.26 -11.49
N ALA A 34 10.12 -20.16 -10.60
CA ALA A 34 9.24 -21.03 -9.82
C ALA A 34 8.35 -20.23 -8.86
N ILE A 35 8.91 -19.24 -8.17
CA ILE A 35 8.17 -18.35 -7.26
C ILE A 35 7.13 -17.55 -8.05
N ALA A 36 7.55 -16.89 -9.13
CA ALA A 36 6.67 -16.09 -9.95
C ALA A 36 5.53 -16.92 -10.59
N ALA A 37 5.80 -18.19 -10.93
CA ALA A 37 4.77 -19.10 -11.43
C ALA A 37 3.75 -19.44 -10.33
N PHE A 38 4.20 -19.67 -9.09
CA PHE A 38 3.31 -19.90 -7.95
C PHE A 38 2.45 -18.67 -7.62
N GLU A 39 3.04 -17.47 -7.61
CA GLU A 39 2.33 -16.21 -7.34
C GLU A 39 1.30 -15.84 -8.42
N ARG A 40 1.42 -16.39 -9.64
CA ARG A 40 0.42 -16.25 -10.72
C ARG A 40 -0.77 -17.21 -10.61
N THR A 41 -0.78 -18.12 -9.64
CA THR A 41 -1.88 -19.06 -9.46
C THR A 41 -3.12 -18.37 -8.87
N ALA A 42 -4.30 -18.98 -9.03
CA ALA A 42 -5.55 -18.47 -8.47
C ALA A 42 -5.55 -18.35 -6.93
N VAL A 43 -4.58 -18.97 -6.24
CA VAL A 43 -4.40 -18.83 -4.79
C VAL A 43 -4.17 -17.37 -4.39
N PHE A 44 -3.51 -16.57 -5.24
CA PHE A 44 -3.20 -15.16 -4.99
C PHE A 44 -4.18 -14.18 -5.65
N GLY A 45 -5.21 -14.69 -6.33
CA GLY A 45 -6.20 -13.89 -7.05
C GLY A 45 -7.58 -14.53 -6.93
N GLN A 46 -8.08 -14.68 -5.70
CA GLN A 46 -9.32 -15.40 -5.42
C GLN A 46 -10.58 -14.62 -5.77
N TYR A 47 -10.62 -13.31 -5.50
CA TYR A 47 -11.76 -12.44 -5.79
C TYR A 47 -13.07 -12.95 -5.17
N THR A 48 -13.00 -13.30 -3.89
CA THR A 48 -14.04 -13.92 -3.07
C THR A 48 -14.53 -13.02 -1.94
N SER A 49 -14.28 -11.72 -2.04
CA SER A 49 -14.67 -10.76 -1.01
C SER A 49 -16.17 -10.44 -1.03
N LYS A 50 -16.66 -9.75 0.01
CA LYS A 50 -18.05 -9.26 0.02
C LYS A 50 -18.28 -8.30 -1.13
N PHE A 51 -17.31 -7.43 -1.41
CA PHE A 51 -17.36 -6.51 -2.55
C PHE A 51 -17.56 -7.29 -3.85
N ASP A 52 -16.80 -8.35 -4.09
CA ASP A 52 -16.95 -9.18 -5.30
C ASP A 52 -18.35 -9.81 -5.39
N ALA A 53 -18.92 -10.26 -4.26
CA ALA A 53 -20.30 -10.75 -4.20
C ALA A 53 -21.35 -9.66 -4.49
N VAL A 54 -21.11 -8.41 -4.07
CA VAL A 54 -21.97 -7.25 -4.37
C VAL A 54 -21.90 -6.89 -5.85
N ILE A 55 -20.70 -6.83 -6.44
CA ILE A 55 -20.52 -6.57 -7.88
C ILE A 55 -21.20 -7.66 -8.72
N ALA A 56 -21.17 -8.91 -8.25
CA ALA A 56 -21.86 -10.02 -8.88
C ALA A 56 -23.39 -10.04 -8.64
N GLY A 57 -23.96 -9.06 -7.93
CA GLY A 57 -25.39 -8.96 -7.65
C GLY A 57 -25.93 -10.04 -6.68
N ARG A 58 -25.04 -10.74 -5.95
CA ARG A 58 -25.43 -11.84 -5.05
C ARG A 58 -25.89 -11.34 -3.69
N VAL A 59 -25.37 -10.19 -3.25
CA VAL A 59 -25.74 -9.53 -1.98
C VAL A 59 -25.70 -8.02 -2.14
N GLY A 60 -26.22 -7.30 -1.14
CA GLY A 60 -26.07 -5.84 -1.03
C GLY A 60 -25.07 -5.45 0.06
N PHE A 61 -24.51 -4.25 -0.07
CA PHE A 61 -23.85 -3.57 1.04
C PHE A 61 -24.85 -3.25 2.15
N THR A 62 -24.35 -3.20 3.40
CA THR A 62 -25.05 -2.51 4.48
C THR A 62 -25.13 -1.01 4.18
N GLU A 63 -25.94 -0.26 4.92
CA GLU A 63 -26.02 1.19 4.77
C GLU A 63 -24.66 1.88 4.99
N LEU A 64 -23.92 1.46 6.03
CA LEU A 64 -22.60 2.01 6.33
C LEU A 64 -21.56 1.69 5.25
N GLU A 65 -21.55 0.44 4.74
CA GLU A 65 -20.64 0.04 3.65
C GLU A 65 -20.96 0.80 2.36
N ARG A 66 -22.25 1.02 2.05
CA ARG A 66 -22.68 1.79 0.89
C ARG A 66 -22.27 3.26 1.02
N LYS A 67 -22.49 3.86 2.18
CA LYS A 67 -22.03 5.23 2.47
C LYS A 67 -20.52 5.34 2.32
N GLY A 68 -19.78 4.32 2.75
CA GLY A 68 -18.34 4.23 2.57
C GLY A 68 -17.90 4.18 1.11
N GLU A 69 -18.58 3.38 0.28
CA GLU A 69 -18.31 3.35 -1.17
C GLU A 69 -18.59 4.71 -1.81
N GLU A 70 -19.70 5.37 -1.45
CA GLU A 70 -20.04 6.70 -1.96
C GLU A 70 -18.96 7.74 -1.63
N VAL A 71 -18.50 7.78 -0.37
CA VAL A 71 -17.42 8.69 0.04
C VAL A 71 -16.12 8.34 -0.68
N PHE A 72 -15.78 7.05 -0.79
CA PHE A 72 -14.58 6.58 -1.50
C PHE A 72 -14.56 7.03 -2.97
N LEU A 73 -15.69 6.97 -3.66
CA LEU A 73 -15.84 7.45 -5.03
C LEU A 73 -15.81 8.98 -5.10
N GLN A 74 -16.59 9.66 -4.25
CA GLN A 74 -16.71 11.12 -4.26
C GLN A 74 -15.40 11.82 -3.91
N MET A 75 -14.61 11.25 -3.01
CA MET A 75 -13.30 11.77 -2.61
C MET A 75 -12.18 11.35 -3.56
N GLY A 76 -12.48 10.75 -4.71
CA GLY A 76 -11.48 10.42 -5.74
C GLY A 76 -10.51 9.28 -5.36
N CYS A 77 -10.80 8.50 -4.30
CA CYS A 77 -9.94 7.38 -3.90
C CYS A 77 -9.82 6.34 -5.04
N ALA A 78 -10.91 6.16 -5.80
CA ALA A 78 -10.98 5.24 -6.93
C ALA A 78 -10.12 5.64 -8.14
N ASP A 79 -9.63 6.89 -8.21
CA ASP A 79 -8.82 7.37 -9.34
C ASP A 79 -7.42 6.76 -9.34
N CYS A 80 -6.88 6.46 -8.14
CA CYS A 80 -5.65 5.67 -7.98
C CYS A 80 -5.97 4.20 -7.63
N HIS A 81 -7.09 3.95 -6.95
CA HIS A 81 -7.50 2.61 -6.50
C HIS A 81 -8.80 2.12 -7.19
N PRO A 82 -8.77 1.87 -8.51
CA PRO A 82 -9.95 1.41 -9.23
C PRO A 82 -10.34 0.00 -8.77
N LEU A 83 -11.58 -0.14 -8.28
CA LEU A 83 -12.13 -1.40 -7.77
C LEU A 83 -13.17 -2.02 -8.71
N ARG A 84 -13.94 -1.19 -9.42
CA ARG A 84 -14.97 -1.66 -10.35
C ARG A 84 -14.38 -1.85 -11.75
N PRO A 85 -14.69 -2.97 -12.44
CA PRO A 85 -14.26 -3.16 -13.82
C PRO A 85 -14.97 -2.18 -14.75
N VAL A 86 -14.22 -1.54 -15.64
CA VAL A 86 -14.79 -0.71 -16.72
C VAL A 86 -15.41 -1.65 -17.76
N GLY A 87 -16.71 -1.51 -18.01
CA GLY A 87 -17.41 -2.25 -19.08
C GLY A 87 -17.86 -3.68 -18.74
N GLY A 88 -17.77 -4.11 -17.48
CA GLY A 88 -18.10 -5.49 -17.06
C GLY A 88 -17.03 -6.48 -17.50
N GLY A 89 -16.29 -7.05 -16.54
CA GLY A 89 -15.13 -7.87 -16.89
C GLY A 89 -14.35 -8.33 -15.66
N THR A 90 -13.05 -8.55 -15.85
CA THR A 90 -12.13 -9.07 -14.84
C THR A 90 -12.13 -8.20 -13.58
N PRO A 91 -12.28 -8.80 -12.38
CA PRO A 91 -12.13 -8.08 -11.13
C PRO A 91 -10.85 -7.24 -11.09
N GLN A 92 -10.95 -5.98 -10.68
CA GLN A 92 -9.80 -5.09 -10.62
C GLN A 92 -8.97 -5.37 -9.37
N PRO A 93 -7.65 -5.19 -9.42
CA PRO A 93 -6.77 -5.40 -8.27
C PRO A 93 -6.88 -4.26 -7.24
N GLY A 94 -7.63 -3.18 -7.46
CA GLY A 94 -7.71 -2.08 -6.50
C GLY A 94 -6.48 -1.17 -6.51
N THR A 95 -5.82 -1.06 -7.67
CA THR A 95 -4.66 -0.19 -7.93
C THR A 95 -4.56 0.07 -9.44
N ASP A 96 -4.18 1.28 -9.82
CA ASP A 96 -3.82 1.66 -11.19
C ASP A 96 -2.34 1.40 -11.52
N PHE A 97 -1.58 0.87 -10.55
CA PHE A 97 -0.14 0.62 -10.61
C PHE A 97 0.75 1.84 -10.84
N SER A 98 0.19 3.06 -10.72
CA SER A 98 0.96 4.29 -10.82
C SER A 98 1.75 4.58 -9.54
N TYR A 99 2.47 5.70 -9.52
CA TYR A 99 3.38 6.07 -8.45
C TYR A 99 3.06 7.48 -7.95
N HIS A 100 2.94 7.61 -6.63
CA HIS A 100 2.46 8.81 -5.96
C HIS A 100 3.27 9.09 -4.70
N ASN A 101 3.44 10.36 -4.36
CA ASN A 101 3.95 10.73 -3.04
C ASN A 101 2.79 11.34 -2.26
N ILE A 102 2.21 10.58 -1.34
CA ILE A 102 1.08 11.04 -0.51
C ILE A 102 1.55 11.81 0.74
N GLY A 103 2.87 11.98 0.89
CA GLY A 103 3.49 12.72 2.00
C GLY A 103 3.50 11.96 3.31
N VAL A 104 3.62 10.62 3.28
CA VAL A 104 3.73 9.80 4.52
C VAL A 104 4.91 10.31 5.37
N PRO A 105 4.70 10.55 6.67
CA PRO A 105 5.80 10.89 7.56
C PRO A 105 6.82 9.76 7.72
N LYS A 106 8.01 10.14 8.15
CA LYS A 106 9.00 9.17 8.63
C LYS A 106 8.45 8.42 9.85
N ASN A 107 8.66 7.11 9.90
CA ASN A 107 8.22 6.29 11.03
C ASN A 107 9.31 6.15 12.10
N PRO A 108 9.25 6.88 13.24
CA PRO A 108 10.29 6.79 14.26
C PRO A 108 10.41 5.39 14.90
N GLU A 109 9.40 4.54 14.74
CA GLU A 109 9.40 3.18 15.27
C GLU A 109 10.04 2.15 14.32
N ASN A 110 10.29 2.52 13.06
CA ASN A 110 10.90 1.62 12.09
C ASN A 110 12.33 1.25 12.53
N ARG A 111 12.57 -0.05 12.70
CA ARG A 111 13.86 -0.57 13.18
C ARG A 111 15.01 -0.33 12.21
N PHE A 112 14.72 -0.12 10.92
CA PHE A 112 15.73 0.15 9.90
C PHE A 112 16.63 1.34 10.26
N TYR A 113 16.07 2.39 10.86
CA TYR A 113 16.82 3.58 11.31
C TYR A 113 17.82 3.31 12.43
N ARG A 114 17.75 2.14 13.07
CA ARG A 114 18.60 1.72 14.20
C ARG A 114 19.37 0.43 13.90
N MET A 115 19.37 -0.03 12.64
CA MET A 115 20.21 -1.15 12.22
C MET A 115 21.68 -0.76 12.21
N ASP A 116 22.55 -1.76 12.24
CA ASP A 116 23.99 -1.57 12.17
C ASP A 116 24.39 -0.83 10.88
N ALA A 117 25.50 -0.09 10.95
CA ALA A 117 25.95 0.80 9.87
C ALA A 117 26.36 0.06 8.58
N ASP A 118 26.60 -1.25 8.65
CA ASP A 118 26.82 -2.10 7.48
C ASP A 118 25.53 -2.33 6.67
N LEU A 119 24.36 -2.28 7.33
CA LEU A 119 23.04 -2.41 6.70
C LEU A 119 22.42 -1.05 6.40
N ASN A 120 22.58 -0.08 7.30
CA ASN A 120 22.10 1.29 7.12
C ASN A 120 23.17 2.31 7.52
N PRO A 121 24.10 2.64 6.61
CA PRO A 121 25.16 3.61 6.88
C PRO A 121 24.65 5.01 7.25
N ALA A 122 23.45 5.39 6.77
CA ALA A 122 22.82 6.66 7.07
C ALA A 122 22.07 6.65 8.42
N GLY A 123 21.84 5.47 9.01
CA GLY A 123 21.14 5.33 10.29
C GLY A 123 19.81 6.09 10.32
N GLY A 124 19.67 6.96 11.32
CA GLY A 124 18.50 7.84 11.47
C GLY A 124 18.33 8.86 10.36
N ASP A 125 19.38 9.20 9.61
CA ASP A 125 19.32 10.21 8.53
C ASP A 125 18.93 9.59 7.17
N PHE A 126 18.65 8.29 7.13
CA PHE A 126 18.16 7.63 5.92
C PHE A 126 16.83 8.22 5.47
N VAL A 127 16.70 8.42 4.16
CA VAL A 127 15.48 8.88 3.49
C VAL A 127 15.13 7.89 2.38
N ASP A 128 13.91 7.33 2.42
CA ASP A 128 13.44 6.47 1.33
C ASP A 128 13.08 7.32 0.09
N ALA A 129 13.87 7.17 -0.96
CA ALA A 129 13.69 7.87 -2.23
C ALA A 129 12.48 7.37 -3.04
N GLY A 130 11.91 6.21 -2.68
CA GLY A 130 10.90 5.52 -3.48
C GLY A 130 11.38 5.26 -4.91
N LEU A 131 10.51 5.50 -5.89
CA LEU A 131 10.80 5.32 -7.32
C LEU A 131 12.00 6.17 -7.79
N GLY A 132 12.22 7.35 -7.20
CA GLY A 132 13.39 8.18 -7.51
C GLY A 132 14.72 7.45 -7.32
N GLY A 133 14.80 6.53 -6.36
CA GLY A 133 16.00 5.73 -6.08
C GLY A 133 16.41 4.78 -7.20
N VAL A 134 15.51 4.47 -8.14
CA VAL A 134 15.76 3.57 -9.28
C VAL A 134 16.51 4.29 -10.40
N PHE A 135 16.44 5.62 -10.46
CA PHE A 135 17.04 6.41 -11.52
C PHE A 135 18.47 6.89 -11.18
N PRO A 136 19.33 7.10 -12.21
CA PRO A 136 20.68 7.61 -12.02
C PRO A 136 20.73 8.91 -11.23
N GLU A 137 21.76 9.06 -10.40
CA GLU A 137 22.00 10.29 -9.64
C GLU A 137 22.12 11.51 -10.56
N GLY A 138 21.52 12.63 -10.16
CA GLY A 138 21.49 13.88 -10.95
C GLY A 138 20.55 13.89 -12.15
N SER A 139 19.87 12.78 -12.48
CA SER A 139 18.91 12.76 -13.59
C SER A 139 17.62 13.52 -13.26
N LYS A 140 16.97 14.07 -14.30
CA LYS A 140 15.65 14.70 -14.15
C LYS A 140 14.60 13.70 -13.64
N ASP A 141 14.60 12.47 -14.17
CA ASP A 141 13.64 11.44 -13.75
C ASP A 141 13.78 11.10 -12.26
N ARG A 142 15.01 11.06 -11.73
CA ARG A 142 15.23 10.90 -10.29
C ARG A 142 14.55 12.01 -9.48
N ALA A 143 14.73 13.26 -9.88
CA ALA A 143 14.14 14.41 -9.19
C ALA A 143 12.60 14.40 -9.28
N ASP A 144 12.06 14.12 -10.47
CA ASP A 144 10.61 14.12 -10.74
C ASP A 144 9.87 12.93 -10.07
N GLN A 145 10.60 11.85 -9.74
CA GLN A 145 10.04 10.65 -9.10
C GLN A 145 10.43 10.51 -7.61
N TRP A 146 11.17 11.48 -7.06
CA TRP A 146 11.63 11.45 -5.68
C TRP A 146 10.47 11.36 -4.68
N GLY A 147 10.51 10.38 -3.78
CA GLY A 147 9.51 10.10 -2.74
C GLY A 147 8.26 9.35 -3.21
N LYS A 148 8.12 9.07 -4.51
CA LYS A 148 6.92 8.41 -5.04
C LYS A 148 6.96 6.90 -4.83
N HIS A 149 5.86 6.34 -4.36
CA HIS A 149 5.70 4.91 -4.13
C HIS A 149 4.56 4.36 -4.97
N LYS A 150 4.65 3.08 -5.35
CA LYS A 150 3.62 2.42 -6.16
C LYS A 150 2.31 2.37 -5.38
N THR A 151 1.21 2.73 -6.01
CA THR A 151 -0.13 2.59 -5.45
C THR A 151 -0.38 1.11 -5.08
N PRO A 152 -0.57 0.77 -3.79
CA PRO A 152 -0.80 -0.62 -3.39
C PRO A 152 -2.23 -1.05 -3.77
N SER A 153 -2.43 -2.37 -3.94
CA SER A 153 -3.78 -2.93 -3.98
C SER A 153 -4.48 -2.71 -2.64
N LEU A 154 -5.77 -2.35 -2.68
CA LEU A 154 -6.61 -2.31 -1.48
C LEU A 154 -7.31 -3.64 -1.16
N ARG A 155 -7.09 -4.70 -1.95
CA ARG A 155 -7.64 -6.02 -1.64
C ARG A 155 -6.95 -6.58 -0.40
N ASN A 156 -7.74 -7.15 0.50
CA ASN A 156 -7.29 -7.64 1.80
C ASN A 156 -6.65 -6.57 2.71
N VAL A 157 -6.82 -5.27 2.42
CA VAL A 157 -6.20 -4.19 3.19
C VAL A 157 -6.51 -4.27 4.68
N ALA A 158 -7.72 -4.68 5.06
CA ALA A 158 -8.10 -4.80 6.47
C ALA A 158 -7.30 -5.85 7.29
N LEU A 159 -6.48 -6.69 6.63
CA LEU A 159 -5.69 -7.76 7.25
C LEU A 159 -4.18 -7.49 7.24
N THR A 160 -3.74 -6.40 6.60
CA THR A 160 -2.32 -6.19 6.26
C THR A 160 -1.72 -4.96 6.96
N ALA A 161 -2.19 -4.65 8.16
CA ALA A 161 -1.53 -3.65 8.99
C ALA A 161 -0.08 -4.07 9.31
N PRO A 162 0.84 -3.12 9.52
CA PRO A 162 0.67 -1.67 9.41
C PRO A 162 0.66 -1.17 7.94
N TYR A 163 0.33 0.11 7.73
CA TYR A 163 0.11 0.73 6.42
C TYR A 163 1.10 1.86 6.13
N GLY A 164 1.17 2.24 4.85
CA GLY A 164 2.24 3.08 4.30
C GLY A 164 3.46 2.24 3.91
N HIS A 165 4.33 2.79 3.06
CA HIS A 165 5.53 2.07 2.59
C HIS A 165 6.50 1.73 3.74
N ASN A 166 6.49 2.55 4.80
CA ASN A 166 7.35 2.44 5.98
C ASN A 166 6.60 1.96 7.24
N GLY A 167 5.34 1.53 7.11
CA GLY A 167 4.52 1.03 8.21
C GLY A 167 4.17 2.08 9.27
N TYR A 168 4.12 3.37 8.93
CA TYR A 168 3.80 4.46 9.85
C TYR A 168 2.43 4.30 10.52
N PHE A 169 1.40 3.89 9.76
CA PHE A 169 0.03 3.82 10.26
C PHE A 169 -0.27 2.41 10.79
N ASN A 170 -0.57 2.27 12.08
CA ASN A 170 -0.93 1.00 12.70
C ASN A 170 -2.38 0.60 12.40
N THR A 171 -3.25 1.55 12.04
CA THR A 171 -4.67 1.28 11.82
C THR A 171 -5.17 1.73 10.46
N LEU A 172 -6.15 0.99 9.92
CA LEU A 172 -6.78 1.34 8.64
C LEU A 172 -7.51 2.69 8.76
N ARG A 173 -8.06 2.98 9.94
CA ARG A 173 -8.71 4.25 10.23
C ARG A 173 -7.73 5.42 10.21
N GLY A 174 -6.53 5.25 10.79
CA GLY A 174 -5.51 6.29 10.85
C GLY A 174 -5.01 6.70 9.47
N VAL A 175 -4.75 5.75 8.56
CA VAL A 175 -4.37 6.10 7.18
C VAL A 175 -5.49 6.82 6.41
N VAL A 176 -6.76 6.44 6.61
CA VAL A 176 -7.91 7.14 6.00
C VAL A 176 -8.04 8.56 6.57
N GLU A 177 -7.87 8.73 7.89
CA GLU A 177 -7.87 10.06 8.52
C GLU A 177 -6.71 10.93 8.02
N PHE A 178 -5.54 10.34 7.79
CA PHE A 178 -4.39 11.01 7.20
C PHE A 178 -4.71 11.56 5.80
N TYR A 179 -5.24 10.74 4.88
CA TYR A 179 -5.67 11.22 3.57
C TYR A 179 -6.68 12.37 3.64
N SER A 180 -7.57 12.33 4.64
CA SER A 180 -8.59 13.35 4.83
C SER A 180 -8.03 14.67 5.37
N THR A 181 -7.01 14.61 6.24
CA THR A 181 -6.64 15.74 7.11
C THR A 181 -5.16 16.12 7.13
N ARG A 182 -4.28 15.46 6.37
CA ARG A 182 -2.81 15.71 6.32
C ARG A 182 -2.45 17.20 6.33
N ASP A 183 -3.07 17.97 5.45
CA ASP A 183 -2.75 19.39 5.25
C ASP A 183 -3.65 20.33 6.08
N LEU A 184 -4.60 19.78 6.83
CA LEU A 184 -5.44 20.51 7.79
C LEU A 184 -4.88 20.43 9.21
N LYS A 185 -4.21 19.33 9.55
CA LYS A 185 -3.72 19.02 10.89
C LYS A 185 -2.20 18.88 10.88
N GLN A 186 -1.43 19.89 10.51
CA GLN A 186 0.03 19.80 10.53
C GLN A 186 0.59 20.12 11.92
N CYS A 187 1.52 19.30 12.41
CA CYS A 187 2.21 19.59 13.66
C CYS A 187 3.03 20.87 13.52
N ARG A 188 2.95 21.77 14.51
CA ARG A 188 3.78 22.98 14.54
C ARG A 188 5.21 22.61 14.85
N GLU A 189 6.14 22.90 13.95
CA GLU A 189 7.57 22.72 14.19
C GLU A 189 7.99 23.42 15.49
N LYS A 190 8.80 22.74 16.31
CA LYS A 190 9.45 23.34 17.47
C LYS A 190 10.88 23.66 17.08
N GLN A 191 11.26 24.94 17.16
CA GLN A 191 12.66 25.38 17.06
C GLN A 191 13.37 24.98 15.75
N GLY A 192 12.63 24.85 14.64
CA GLY A 192 13.18 24.57 13.31
C GLY A 192 13.62 23.12 13.07
N ALA A 193 13.27 22.19 13.97
CA ALA A 193 13.48 20.76 13.77
C ALA A 193 12.15 20.06 13.38
N PRO A 194 12.15 19.16 12.39
CA PRO A 194 11.00 18.30 12.12
C PRO A 194 10.63 17.50 13.37
N ILE A 195 9.33 17.48 13.71
CA ILE A 195 8.84 16.64 14.80
C ILE A 195 8.65 15.23 14.25
N GLU A 196 9.33 14.25 14.83
CA GLU A 196 9.08 12.83 14.55
C GLU A 196 8.12 12.27 15.61
N LEU A 197 6.86 12.05 15.25
CA LEU A 197 5.85 11.42 16.11
C LEU A 197 5.43 10.06 15.52
N SER A 198 5.24 9.05 16.36
CA SER A 198 4.49 7.84 15.96
C SER A 198 3.04 8.18 15.62
N GLU A 199 2.32 7.29 14.90
CA GLU A 199 0.90 7.51 14.63
C GLU A 199 0.10 7.71 15.93
N GLU A 200 0.40 6.95 16.98
CA GLU A 200 -0.29 7.08 18.26
C GLU A 200 -0.08 8.48 18.88
N GLN A 201 1.14 9.00 18.84
CA GLN A 201 1.45 10.36 19.28
C GLN A 201 0.74 11.41 18.42
N ALA A 202 0.81 11.27 17.09
CA ALA A 202 0.18 12.16 16.13
C ALA A 202 -1.35 12.25 16.35
N LEU A 203 -2.01 11.11 16.55
CA LEU A 203 -3.45 11.07 16.82
C LEU A 203 -3.81 11.68 18.18
N ARG A 204 -3.01 11.43 19.23
CA ARG A 204 -3.22 12.05 20.55
C ARG A 204 -3.04 13.57 20.51
N ASP A 205 -2.05 14.04 19.77
CA ASP A 205 -1.72 15.46 19.64
C ASP A 205 -2.61 16.17 18.61
N GLY A 206 -3.41 15.41 17.85
CA GLY A 206 -4.31 15.93 16.82
C GLY A 206 -3.60 16.55 15.62
N CYS A 207 -2.38 16.09 15.32
CA CYS A 207 -1.57 16.62 14.22
C CYS A 207 -0.69 15.53 13.56
N TRP A 208 -0.42 15.70 12.27
CA TRP A 208 0.46 14.87 11.46
C TRP A 208 1.84 15.52 11.35
N PRO A 209 2.92 14.75 11.53
CA PRO A 209 4.27 15.21 11.21
C PRO A 209 4.44 15.59 9.74
N ALA A 210 5.53 16.29 9.45
CA ALA A 210 5.90 16.60 8.07
C ALA A 210 6.19 15.31 7.26
N PRO A 211 5.99 15.33 5.93
CA PRO A 211 6.40 14.24 5.05
C PRO A 211 7.88 13.90 5.18
N GLU A 212 8.24 12.62 5.07
CA GLU A 212 9.65 12.20 4.96
C GLU A 212 10.31 12.82 3.71
N VAL A 213 9.56 12.87 2.61
CA VAL A 213 9.96 13.56 1.38
C VAL A 213 8.90 14.60 1.03
N ALA A 214 9.25 15.89 1.18
CA ALA A 214 8.35 17.01 0.88
C ALA A 214 8.25 17.31 -0.64
N ALA A 215 9.21 16.87 -1.44
CA ALA A 215 9.16 17.01 -2.90
C ALA A 215 8.08 16.11 -3.51
N ASN A 216 7.46 16.58 -4.59
CA ASN A 216 6.47 15.82 -5.38
C ASN A 216 5.23 15.34 -4.63
N VAL A 217 4.92 15.89 -3.44
CA VAL A 217 3.73 15.51 -2.67
C VAL A 217 2.46 15.89 -3.43
N ASP A 218 1.59 14.91 -3.66
CA ASP A 218 0.30 15.10 -4.31
C ASP A 218 -0.66 15.87 -3.38
N ARG A 219 -1.21 16.96 -3.90
CA ARG A 219 -2.16 17.84 -3.21
C ARG A 219 -3.54 17.88 -3.85
N GLU A 220 -3.64 17.39 -5.08
CA GLU A 220 -4.90 17.31 -5.82
C GLU A 220 -5.01 15.91 -6.41
N ILE A 221 -6.22 15.38 -6.40
CA ILE A 221 -6.52 14.13 -7.11
C ILE A 221 -6.68 14.45 -8.60
N ARG A 222 -6.24 13.52 -9.45
CA ARG A 222 -6.33 13.66 -10.92
C ARG A 222 -7.77 14.04 -11.31
N GLY A 223 -7.92 15.16 -12.03
CA GLY A 223 -9.24 15.70 -12.40
C GLY A 223 -9.64 16.97 -11.65
N GLY A 224 -8.85 17.44 -10.68
CA GLY A 224 -8.89 18.81 -10.15
C GLY A 224 -10.06 19.15 -9.22
N GLY A 225 -10.84 18.16 -8.78
CA GLY A 225 -12.04 18.38 -7.97
C GLY A 225 -11.88 18.19 -6.46
N VAL A 226 -10.84 17.48 -6.01
CA VAL A 226 -10.65 17.10 -4.61
C VAL A 226 -9.21 17.33 -4.18
N ALA A 227 -9.02 18.12 -3.11
CA ALA A 227 -7.73 18.39 -2.52
C ALA A 227 -7.32 17.26 -1.57
N MET A 228 -6.36 16.43 -1.99
CA MET A 228 -5.80 15.36 -1.16
C MET A 228 -5.14 15.97 0.08
N GLY A 229 -5.41 15.40 1.26
CA GLY A 229 -4.94 15.95 2.54
C GLY A 229 -5.84 17.05 3.13
N ARG A 230 -6.87 17.51 2.40
CA ARG A 230 -7.79 18.58 2.82
C ARG A 230 -9.26 18.24 2.62
N MET A 231 -9.61 16.96 2.58
CA MET A 231 -10.99 16.51 2.37
C MET A 231 -11.90 16.87 3.55
N GLY A 232 -11.37 16.86 4.78
CA GLY A 232 -12.11 17.29 5.96
C GLY A 232 -13.30 16.38 6.32
N LEU A 233 -13.20 15.09 5.99
CA LEU A 233 -14.22 14.09 6.31
C LEU A 233 -14.55 14.05 7.80
N ALA A 234 -15.84 13.93 8.12
CA ALA A 234 -16.29 13.71 9.48
C ALA A 234 -15.84 12.32 10.00
N PRO A 235 -15.71 12.12 11.33
CA PRO A 235 -15.35 10.82 11.90
C PRO A 235 -16.21 9.65 11.40
N GLU A 236 -17.50 9.88 11.22
CA GLU A 236 -18.46 8.87 10.74
C GLU A 236 -18.25 8.53 9.27
N GLU A 237 -17.80 9.48 8.45
CA GLU A 237 -17.45 9.25 7.05
C GLU A 237 -16.15 8.45 6.93
N ILE A 238 -15.16 8.74 7.78
CA ILE A 238 -13.94 7.93 7.90
C ILE A 238 -14.30 6.49 8.27
N ASP A 239 -15.17 6.31 9.27
CA ASP A 239 -15.61 4.98 9.70
C ASP A 239 -16.40 4.24 8.61
N ALA A 240 -17.22 4.97 7.83
CA ALA A 240 -17.91 4.42 6.67
C ALA A 240 -16.92 3.93 5.60
N VAL A 241 -15.90 4.72 5.24
CA VAL A 241 -14.85 4.30 4.31
C VAL A 241 -14.11 3.08 4.83
N VAL A 242 -13.77 3.03 6.12
CA VAL A 242 -13.16 1.84 6.74
C VAL A 242 -14.08 0.61 6.65
N ALA A 243 -15.38 0.77 6.87
CA ALA A 243 -16.35 -0.29 6.72
C ALA A 243 -16.41 -0.82 5.27
N PHE A 244 -16.40 0.09 4.29
CA PHE A 244 -16.31 -0.27 2.88
C PHE A 244 -15.02 -1.02 2.53
N LEU A 245 -13.85 -0.53 2.97
CA LEU A 245 -12.57 -1.19 2.72
C LEU A 245 -12.49 -2.61 3.30
N LYS A 246 -13.15 -2.86 4.44
CA LYS A 246 -13.29 -4.21 5.01
C LYS A 246 -14.08 -5.17 4.12
N THR A 247 -14.91 -4.66 3.20
CA THR A 247 -15.63 -5.51 2.23
C THR A 247 -14.71 -6.12 1.17
N LEU A 248 -13.46 -5.62 1.05
CA LEU A 248 -12.46 -6.06 0.08
C LEU A 248 -11.61 -7.26 0.54
N THR A 249 -11.97 -7.87 1.68
CA THR A 249 -11.29 -9.03 2.24
C THR A 249 -11.84 -10.33 1.66
N ASP A 250 -10.95 -11.15 1.09
CA ASP A 250 -11.25 -12.48 0.53
C ASP A 250 -11.73 -13.47 1.60
N GLY A 251 -12.34 -14.57 1.14
CA GLY A 251 -12.88 -15.62 2.00
C GLY A 251 -14.23 -15.25 2.63
N TRP A 252 -14.90 -14.22 2.12
CA TRP A 252 -16.21 -13.82 2.62
C TRP A 252 -17.24 -14.93 2.39
N ARG A 253 -18.05 -15.19 3.42
CA ARG A 253 -19.16 -16.13 3.37
C ARG A 253 -20.42 -15.40 3.82
N PRO A 254 -21.58 -15.63 3.16
CA PRO A 254 -22.85 -15.17 3.69
C PRO A 254 -23.01 -15.75 5.10
N SER A 255 -23.26 -14.91 6.10
CA SER A 255 -23.72 -15.43 7.38
C SER A 255 -25.05 -16.12 7.14
N LEU A 256 -25.10 -17.43 7.40
CA LEU A 256 -26.36 -18.17 7.46
C LEU A 256 -27.18 -17.51 8.58
N ARG A 257 -28.18 -16.72 8.20
CA ARG A 257 -29.26 -16.37 9.12
C ARG A 257 -30.11 -17.63 9.25
N PHE A 258 -29.97 -18.34 10.37
CA PHE A 258 -30.96 -19.32 10.81
C PHE A 258 -32.22 -18.59 11.28
#